data_AF-A0AAW8BGA6-F1
#
_entry.id   AF-A0AAW8BGA6-F1
#
_cell.length_a   1.000
_cell.length_b   1.000
_cell.length_c   1.000
_cell.angle_alpha   90.00
_cell.angle_beta   90.00
_cell.angle_gamma   90.00
#
_symmetry.space_group_name_H-M   'P 1'
#
loop_
_entity.id
_entity.type
_entity.pdbx_description
1 polymer ?
#
loop_
_entity_poly.entity_id
_entity_poly.type
_entity_poly.pdbx_seq_one_letter_code
_entity_poly.pdbx_strand_id
1 'polypeptide(L)'
;MNKLGIIGLGSKSTTYYIELLNLFYNKKHGGFNTCPFTMVNINFNEINPFLPNDFININGNILPYLHYINSLKVRELLIPNITIHQAIDNLIITEKFNFKIIHPLDLLISHLKLNGIENVIILGTKYTMEGNYIQSKLKQNNIYVTKVTENVINEIEKIRIEIYNGNLDYKKKYLTEFAQSQPNLKVILACTELSVLANQNSLFIDMATLQIKKAIENL
;
A
#
# COMPACT_ATOMS: atom_id res chain seq x y z
N MET A 1 3.23 -24.91 7.39
CA MET A 1 2.26 -23.92 6.87
C MET A 1 2.93 -22.57 6.82
N ASN A 2 2.65 -21.80 5.77
CA ASN A 2 3.30 -20.50 5.53
C ASN A 2 2.82 -19.48 6.58
N LYS A 3 3.75 -18.69 7.13
CA LYS A 3 3.40 -17.66 8.13
C LYS A 3 2.69 -16.47 7.48
N LEU A 4 2.97 -16.19 6.22
CA LEU A 4 2.47 -15.04 5.48
C LEU A 4 1.24 -15.43 4.63
N GLY A 5 0.14 -14.72 4.83
CA GLY A 5 -1.05 -14.72 3.99
C GLY A 5 -1.10 -13.49 3.09
N ILE A 6 -1.70 -13.63 1.91
CA ILE A 6 -1.99 -12.51 1.00
C ILE A 6 -3.45 -12.61 0.57
N ILE A 7 -4.22 -11.55 0.75
CA ILE A 7 -5.49 -11.37 0.05
C ILE A 7 -5.21 -10.54 -1.20
N GLY A 8 -5.19 -11.20 -2.36
CA GLY A 8 -4.95 -10.56 -3.65
C GLY A 8 -6.12 -9.66 -4.04
N LEU A 9 -5.82 -8.40 -4.36
CA LEU A 9 -6.78 -7.39 -4.81
C LEU A 9 -6.19 -6.67 -6.03
N GLY A 10 -6.84 -6.83 -7.18
CA GLY A 10 -6.39 -6.28 -8.45
C GLY A 10 -5.12 -6.97 -8.97
N SER A 11 -5.13 -7.34 -10.26
CA SER A 11 -4.04 -8.13 -10.86
C SER A 11 -2.68 -7.42 -10.75
N LYS A 12 -2.59 -6.13 -11.09
CA LYS A 12 -1.31 -5.41 -11.10
C LYS A 12 -0.69 -5.24 -9.73
N SER A 13 -1.47 -4.78 -8.75
CA SER A 13 -0.97 -4.57 -7.40
C SER A 13 -0.53 -5.89 -6.76
N THR A 14 -1.34 -6.94 -6.94
CA THR A 14 -1.01 -8.28 -6.43
C THR A 14 0.27 -8.83 -7.07
N THR A 15 0.41 -8.74 -8.40
CA THR A 15 1.63 -9.17 -9.10
C THR A 15 2.84 -8.39 -8.63
N TYR A 16 2.74 -7.06 -8.49
CA TYR A 16 3.83 -6.22 -8.00
C TYR A 16 4.31 -6.66 -6.60
N TYR A 17 3.40 -6.94 -5.69
CA TYR A 17 3.75 -7.44 -4.35
C TYR A 17 4.45 -8.80 -4.41
N ILE A 18 3.94 -9.73 -5.23
CA ILE A 18 4.54 -11.07 -5.39
C ILE A 18 5.96 -10.97 -5.97
N GLU A 19 6.17 -10.14 -6.99
CA GLU A 19 7.47 -9.92 -7.61
C GLU A 19 8.47 -9.38 -6.59
N LEU A 20 8.10 -8.33 -5.84
CA LEU A 20 8.98 -7.74 -4.84
C LEU A 20 9.19 -8.62 -3.61
N LEU A 21 8.19 -9.39 -3.18
CA LEU A 21 8.34 -10.38 -2.12
C LEU A 21 9.41 -11.41 -2.52
N ASN A 22 9.31 -11.97 -3.72
CA ASN A 22 10.31 -12.94 -4.20
C ASN A 22 11.68 -12.28 -4.38
N LEU A 23 11.75 -11.08 -4.94
CA LEU A 23 13.00 -10.34 -5.11
C LEU A 23 13.70 -10.10 -3.77
N PHE A 24 13.00 -9.57 -2.77
CA PHE A 24 13.60 -9.26 -1.47
C PHE A 24 13.87 -10.51 -0.64
N TYR A 25 13.03 -11.54 -0.73
CA TYR A 25 13.31 -12.82 -0.10
C TYR A 25 14.58 -13.47 -0.67
N ASN A 26 14.71 -13.51 -2.00
CA ASN A 26 15.90 -14.04 -2.65
C ASN A 26 17.15 -13.21 -2.33
N LYS A 27 17.06 -11.87 -2.30
CA LYS A 27 18.16 -11.01 -1.84
C LYS A 27 18.61 -11.31 -0.40
N LYS A 28 17.68 -11.66 0.49
CA LYS A 28 17.97 -11.97 1.90
C LYS A 28 18.56 -13.38 2.08
N HIS A 29 18.05 -14.38 1.35
CA HIS A 29 18.35 -15.80 1.58
C HIS A 29 19.26 -16.45 0.51
N GLY A 30 19.46 -15.81 -0.64
CA GLY A 30 20.30 -16.28 -1.74
C GLY A 30 19.79 -17.53 -2.47
N GLY A 31 20.59 -18.02 -3.42
CA GLY A 31 20.31 -19.27 -4.15
C GLY A 31 18.98 -19.25 -4.92
N PHE A 32 18.21 -20.33 -4.80
CA PHE A 32 16.91 -20.51 -5.45
C PHE A 32 15.72 -20.22 -4.53
N ASN A 33 15.95 -19.52 -3.41
CA ASN A 33 14.90 -19.24 -2.44
C ASN A 33 13.82 -18.33 -3.04
N THR A 34 12.56 -18.73 -2.87
CA THR A 34 11.34 -17.98 -3.20
C THR A 34 10.53 -17.74 -1.94
N CYS A 35 9.79 -16.63 -1.90
CA CYS A 35 9.07 -16.22 -0.69
C CYS A 35 7.89 -17.18 -0.42
N PRO A 36 7.85 -17.90 0.72
CA PRO A 36 6.75 -18.80 1.03
C PRO A 36 5.54 -18.02 1.58
N PHE A 37 4.43 -18.01 0.85
CA PHE A 37 3.17 -17.40 1.29
C PHE A 37 1.95 -18.23 0.87
N THR A 38 0.80 -17.97 1.49
CA THR A 38 -0.51 -18.51 1.11
C THR A 38 -1.35 -17.37 0.55
N MET A 39 -1.85 -17.49 -0.67
CA MET A 39 -2.66 -16.44 -1.30
C MET A 39 -4.10 -16.90 -1.50
N VAL A 40 -5.03 -16.03 -1.10
CA VAL A 40 -6.44 -16.09 -1.50
C VAL A 40 -6.66 -14.92 -2.45
N ASN A 41 -6.87 -15.20 -3.73
CA ASN A 41 -7.04 -14.17 -4.74
C ASN A 41 -8.52 -13.89 -4.98
N ILE A 42 -8.92 -12.63 -4.81
CA ILE A 42 -10.33 -12.21 -4.92
C ILE A 42 -10.59 -11.71 -6.34
N ASN A 43 -11.78 -11.98 -6.88
CA ASN A 43 -12.27 -11.28 -8.05
C ASN A 43 -12.52 -9.80 -7.68
N PHE A 44 -11.58 -8.92 -8.03
CA PHE A 44 -11.60 -7.53 -7.57
C PHE A 44 -12.83 -6.73 -8.05
N ASN A 45 -13.57 -7.20 -9.06
CA ASN A 45 -14.84 -6.60 -9.45
C ASN A 45 -15.91 -6.69 -8.34
N GLU A 46 -15.77 -7.61 -7.38
CA GLU A 46 -16.66 -7.69 -6.22
C GLU A 46 -16.40 -6.58 -5.20
N ILE A 47 -15.25 -5.89 -5.28
CA ILE A 47 -14.83 -4.89 -4.29
C ILE A 47 -14.68 -3.50 -4.91
N ASN A 48 -14.04 -3.41 -6.07
CA ASN A 48 -13.64 -2.15 -6.70
C ASN A 48 -14.79 -1.14 -6.91
N PRO A 49 -16.00 -1.53 -7.35
CA PRO A 49 -17.11 -0.59 -7.54
C PRO A 49 -17.56 0.12 -6.27
N PHE A 50 -17.28 -0.45 -5.10
CA PHE A 50 -17.70 0.07 -3.80
C PHE A 50 -16.61 0.91 -3.12
N LEU A 51 -15.36 0.81 -3.58
CA LEU A 51 -14.27 1.64 -3.09
C LEU A 51 -14.50 3.12 -3.45
N PRO A 52 -14.10 4.06 -2.58
CA PRO A 52 -13.55 3.85 -1.24
C PRO A 52 -14.59 3.92 -0.11
N ASN A 53 -15.83 4.35 -0.39
CA ASN A 53 -16.74 4.87 0.64
C ASN A 53 -17.90 3.94 1.03
N ASP A 54 -18.22 2.92 0.22
CA ASP A 54 -19.31 2.01 0.52
C ASP A 54 -18.82 0.85 1.39
N PHE A 55 -18.56 1.17 2.66
CA PHE A 55 -18.01 0.22 3.62
C PHE A 55 -18.91 -1.00 3.84
N ILE A 56 -20.22 -0.87 3.70
CA ILE A 56 -21.15 -1.99 3.90
C ILE A 56 -20.89 -3.06 2.83
N ASN A 57 -20.88 -2.66 1.56
CA ASN A 57 -20.63 -3.60 0.47
C ASN A 57 -19.18 -4.09 0.43
N ILE A 58 -18.19 -3.22 0.69
CA ILE A 58 -16.78 -3.63 0.81
C ILE A 58 -16.64 -4.71 1.89
N ASN A 59 -17.16 -4.46 3.09
CA ASN A 59 -17.03 -5.35 4.24
C ASN A 59 -17.75 -6.67 4.00
N GLY A 60 -18.99 -6.64 3.49
CA GLY A 60 -19.76 -7.83 3.15
C GLY A 60 -19.03 -8.74 2.15
N ASN A 61 -18.37 -8.14 1.16
CA ASN A 61 -17.69 -8.89 0.11
C ASN A 61 -16.29 -9.38 0.51
N ILE A 62 -15.55 -8.67 1.39
CA ILE A 62 -14.20 -9.10 1.81
C ILE A 62 -14.21 -10.05 3.01
N LEU A 63 -15.20 -9.96 3.89
CA LEU A 63 -15.26 -10.74 5.14
C LEU A 63 -15.16 -12.26 4.94
N PRO A 64 -15.87 -12.88 3.96
CA PRO A 64 -15.74 -14.32 3.72
C PRO A 64 -14.30 -14.75 3.41
N TYR A 65 -13.56 -13.93 2.65
CA TYR A 65 -12.17 -14.21 2.30
C TYR A 65 -11.23 -14.04 3.50
N LEU A 66 -11.50 -13.09 4.40
CA LEU A 66 -10.76 -12.93 5.65
C LEU A 66 -10.97 -14.12 6.58
N HIS A 67 -12.20 -14.64 6.72
CA HIS A 67 -12.43 -15.87 7.46
C HIS A 67 -11.75 -17.08 6.81
N TYR A 68 -11.82 -17.18 5.48
CA TYR A 68 -11.18 -18.27 4.76
C TYR A 68 -9.67 -18.27 4.97
N ILE A 69 -8.98 -17.15 4.76
CA ILE A 69 -7.54 -17.08 4.97
C ILE A 69 -7.14 -17.26 6.45
N ASN A 70 -7.98 -16.81 7.39
CA ASN A 70 -7.79 -17.09 8.82
C ASN A 70 -7.82 -18.60 9.12
N SER A 71 -8.71 -19.35 8.46
CA SER A 71 -8.79 -20.81 8.60
C SER A 71 -7.53 -21.54 8.11
N LEU A 72 -6.77 -20.92 7.20
CA LEU A 72 -5.49 -21.42 6.70
C LEU A 72 -4.33 -21.18 7.69
N LYS A 73 -4.61 -20.65 8.90
CA LYS A 73 -3.66 -20.50 10.01
C LYS A 73 -2.41 -19.68 9.64
N VAL A 74 -2.56 -18.70 8.75
CA VAL A 74 -1.53 -17.68 8.51
C VAL A 74 -1.38 -16.81 9.77
N ARG A 75 -0.17 -16.31 10.02
CA ARG A 75 0.14 -15.47 11.19
C ARG A 75 0.13 -13.99 10.86
N GLU A 76 0.44 -13.65 9.62
CA GLU A 76 0.46 -12.27 9.14
C GLU A 76 -0.28 -12.17 7.80
N LEU A 77 -0.88 -11.02 7.54
CA LEU A 77 -1.69 -10.79 6.35
C LEU A 77 -1.24 -9.53 5.61
N LEU A 78 -0.93 -9.68 4.33
CA LEU A 78 -0.81 -8.58 3.37
C LEU A 78 -2.11 -8.42 2.59
N ILE A 79 -2.47 -7.16 2.35
CA ILE A 79 -3.58 -6.77 1.49
C ILE A 79 -3.00 -5.74 0.50
N PRO A 80 -2.69 -6.10 -0.75
CA PRO A 80 -2.08 -5.21 -1.75
C PRO A 80 -3.03 -4.12 -2.28
N ASN A 81 -3.65 -3.35 -1.39
CA ASN A 81 -4.51 -2.21 -1.72
C ASN A 81 -4.52 -1.25 -0.52
N ILE A 82 -4.01 -0.03 -0.68
CA ILE A 82 -3.89 0.91 0.44
C ILE A 82 -5.26 1.46 0.83
N THR A 83 -6.11 1.76 -0.15
CA THR A 83 -7.44 2.34 0.06
C THR A 83 -8.36 1.46 0.91
N ILE A 84 -8.35 0.14 0.69
CA ILE A 84 -9.26 -0.78 1.38
C ILE A 84 -8.99 -0.87 2.89
N HIS A 85 -7.79 -0.49 3.35
CA HIS A 85 -7.44 -0.57 4.76
C HIS A 85 -8.35 0.26 5.66
N GLN A 86 -8.93 1.34 5.15
CA GLN A 86 -9.93 2.11 5.90
C GLN A 86 -11.20 1.28 6.19
N ALA A 87 -11.65 0.45 5.25
CA ALA A 87 -12.78 -0.45 5.46
C ALA A 87 -12.39 -1.60 6.40
N ILE A 88 -11.19 -2.15 6.23
CA ILE A 88 -10.64 -3.20 7.09
C ILE A 88 -10.53 -2.72 8.55
N ASP A 89 -10.07 -1.49 8.78
CA ASP A 89 -9.99 -0.87 10.12
C ASP A 89 -11.34 -0.91 10.83
N ASN A 90 -12.44 -0.66 10.12
CA ASN A 90 -13.79 -0.73 10.69
C ASN A 90 -14.19 -2.18 11.00
N LEU A 91 -13.86 -3.10 10.10
CA LEU A 91 -14.24 -4.51 10.20
C LEU A 91 -13.55 -5.23 11.36
N ILE A 92 -12.27 -4.94 11.62
CA ILE A 92 -11.52 -5.55 12.72
C ILE A 92 -11.92 -5.06 14.12
N ILE A 93 -12.81 -4.06 14.22
CA ILE A 93 -13.41 -3.64 15.49
C ILE A 93 -14.40 -4.69 15.98
N THR A 94 -15.16 -5.29 15.05
CA THR A 94 -16.22 -6.26 15.36
C THR A 94 -15.77 -7.70 15.14
N GLU A 95 -14.82 -7.93 14.24
CA GLU A 95 -14.33 -9.25 13.86
C GLU A 95 -12.97 -9.58 14.49
N LYS A 96 -12.78 -10.85 14.87
CA LYS A 96 -11.51 -11.33 15.44
C LYS A 96 -10.83 -12.33 14.50
N PHE A 97 -9.61 -11.99 14.11
CA PHE A 97 -8.73 -12.87 13.32
C PHE A 97 -7.48 -13.23 14.12
N ASN A 98 -6.92 -14.41 13.84
CA ASN A 98 -5.70 -14.89 14.49
C ASN A 98 -4.42 -14.35 13.83
N PHE A 99 -4.54 -13.81 12.62
CA PHE A 99 -3.44 -13.16 11.93
C PHE A 99 -3.31 -11.69 12.33
N LYS A 100 -2.10 -11.14 12.18
CA LYS A 100 -1.84 -9.70 12.25
C LYS A 100 -1.79 -9.11 10.85
N ILE A 101 -2.54 -8.04 10.61
CA ILE A 101 -2.42 -7.31 9.34
C ILE A 101 -1.10 -6.53 9.35
N ILE A 102 -0.33 -6.64 8.28
CA ILE A 102 0.84 -5.80 8.05
C ILE A 102 0.31 -4.45 7.55
N HIS A 103 -0.13 -3.59 8.47
CA HIS A 103 -0.87 -2.38 8.15
C HIS A 103 0.03 -1.28 7.56
N PRO A 104 -0.28 -0.73 6.37
CA PRO A 104 0.62 0.19 5.68
C PRO A 104 0.77 1.52 6.42
N LEU A 105 -0.28 2.02 7.08
CA LEU A 105 -0.19 3.27 7.85
C LEU A 105 0.63 3.10 9.12
N ASP A 106 0.55 1.96 9.78
CA ASP A 106 1.29 1.73 11.03
C ASP A 106 2.79 1.66 10.74
N LEU A 107 3.15 1.02 9.62
CA LEU A 107 4.52 0.99 9.12
C LEU A 107 5.01 2.36 8.67
N LEU A 108 4.17 3.13 7.96
CA LEU A 108 4.51 4.49 7.58
C LEU A 108 4.78 5.37 8.81
N ILE A 109 3.87 5.37 9.78
CA ILE A 109 4.01 6.15 11.02
C ILE A 109 5.28 5.75 11.76
N SER A 110 5.52 4.45 11.91
CA SER A 110 6.71 3.93 12.59
C SER A 110 7.98 4.36 11.87
N HIS A 111 8.01 4.25 10.53
CA HIS A 111 9.15 4.66 9.72
C HIS A 111 9.42 6.17 9.85
N LEU A 112 8.39 7.00 9.76
CA LEU A 112 8.53 8.46 9.86
C LEU A 112 9.05 8.88 11.25
N LYS A 113 8.50 8.32 12.32
CA LYS A 113 8.97 8.59 13.69
C LYS A 113 10.42 8.18 13.92
N LEU A 114 10.80 6.98 13.47
CA LEU A 114 12.18 6.49 13.61
C LEU A 114 13.20 7.39 12.89
N ASN A 115 12.78 8.11 11.86
CA ASN A 115 13.63 9.00 11.07
C ASN A 115 13.44 10.49 11.41
N GLY A 116 12.66 10.83 12.44
CA GLY A 116 12.41 12.22 12.84
C GLY A 116 11.71 13.06 11.74
N ILE A 117 10.89 12.43 10.90
CA ILE A 117 10.18 13.10 9.81
C ILE A 117 8.78 13.50 10.26
N GLU A 118 8.53 14.80 10.35
CA GLU A 118 7.25 15.34 10.81
C GLU A 118 6.40 15.95 9.69
N ASN A 119 7.01 16.30 8.54
CA ASN A 119 6.30 16.98 7.44
C ASN A 119 6.46 16.18 6.14
N VAL A 120 5.33 15.82 5.54
CA VAL A 120 5.29 14.94 4.37
C VAL A 120 4.29 15.41 3.32
N ILE A 121 4.49 14.97 2.08
CA ILE A 121 3.50 15.05 1.00
C ILE A 121 3.02 13.64 0.71
N ILE A 122 1.72 13.45 0.45
CA ILE A 122 1.18 12.16 0.03
C ILE A 122 0.80 12.25 -1.45
N LEU A 123 1.29 11.29 -2.24
CA LEU A 123 0.87 11.06 -3.61
C LEU A 123 0.16 9.71 -3.70
N GLY A 124 -1.03 9.69 -4.29
CA GLY A 124 -1.85 8.49 -4.36
C GLY A 124 -3.05 8.68 -5.27
N THR A 125 -4.18 8.05 -4.95
CA THR A 125 -5.44 8.37 -5.62
C THR A 125 -5.88 9.80 -5.28
N LYS A 126 -6.68 10.45 -6.15
CA LYS A 126 -7.32 11.74 -5.81
C LYS A 126 -8.01 11.67 -4.44
N TYR A 127 -8.77 10.60 -4.20
CA TYR A 127 -9.38 10.33 -2.90
C TYR A 127 -8.38 10.29 -1.74
N THR A 128 -7.21 9.69 -1.93
CA THR A 128 -6.17 9.60 -0.87
C THR A 128 -5.54 10.96 -0.60
N MET A 129 -5.26 11.74 -1.64
CA MET A 129 -4.60 13.04 -1.52
C MET A 129 -5.53 14.11 -0.92
N GLU A 130 -6.82 14.05 -1.25
CA GLU A 130 -7.85 14.98 -0.75
C GLU A 130 -8.54 14.51 0.53
N GLY A 131 -8.52 13.21 0.81
CA GLY A 131 -9.22 12.59 1.92
C GLY A 131 -8.68 12.99 3.29
N ASN A 132 -9.36 12.52 4.34
CA ASN A 132 -8.98 12.79 5.73
C ASN A 132 -8.41 11.56 6.45
N TYR A 133 -8.57 10.35 5.90
CA TYR A 133 -8.25 9.11 6.62
C TYR A 133 -6.77 9.01 6.97
N ILE A 134 -5.88 9.06 5.97
CA ILE A 134 -4.43 8.96 6.21
C ILE A 134 -3.93 10.17 7.00
N GLN A 135 -4.39 11.36 6.60
CA GLN A 135 -4.01 12.66 7.17
C GLN A 135 -4.35 12.72 8.66
N SER A 136 -5.52 12.25 9.07
CA SER A 136 -5.93 12.23 10.48
C SER A 136 -5.10 11.24 11.31
N LYS A 137 -4.82 10.04 10.80
CA LYS A 137 -3.96 9.04 11.45
C LYS A 137 -2.52 9.55 11.62
N LEU A 138 -1.98 10.22 10.61
CA LEU A 138 -0.66 10.86 10.68
C LEU A 138 -0.65 12.01 11.70
N LYS A 139 -1.68 12.87 11.68
CA LYS A 139 -1.79 14.01 12.60
C LYS A 139 -1.88 13.58 14.07
N GLN A 140 -2.58 12.48 14.37
CA GLN A 140 -2.62 11.87 15.71
C GLN A 140 -1.23 11.46 16.23
N ASN A 141 -0.26 11.36 15.33
CA ASN A 141 1.12 10.96 15.60
C ASN A 141 2.12 12.12 15.42
N ASN A 142 1.65 13.37 15.43
CA ASN A 142 2.44 14.60 15.21
C ASN A 142 3.15 14.63 13.83
N ILE A 143 2.54 14.01 12.82
CA ILE A 143 3.00 14.06 11.43
C ILE A 143 1.99 14.86 10.62
N TYR A 144 2.46 15.88 9.92
CA TYR A 144 1.65 16.84 9.18
C TYR A 144 1.80 16.62 7.68
N VAL A 145 0.65 16.63 6.98
CA VAL A 145 0.60 16.46 5.53
C VAL A 145 0.47 17.82 4.87
N THR A 146 1.48 18.19 4.07
CA THR A 146 1.42 19.36 3.20
C THR A 146 0.53 19.05 2.01
N LYS A 147 -0.51 19.89 1.80
CA LYS A 147 -1.40 19.75 0.66
C LYS A 147 -0.67 20.14 -0.63
N VAL A 148 -0.91 19.36 -1.68
CA VAL A 148 -0.47 19.68 -3.04
C VAL A 148 -1.56 20.49 -3.77
N THR A 149 -1.19 21.15 -4.86
CA THR A 149 -2.13 21.93 -5.67
C THR A 149 -3.05 21.02 -6.49
N GLU A 150 -4.20 21.53 -6.90
CA GLU A 150 -5.15 20.80 -7.77
C GLU A 150 -4.49 20.33 -9.08
N ASN A 151 -3.57 21.13 -9.63
CA ASN A 151 -2.81 20.75 -10.83
C ASN A 151 -1.95 19.50 -10.59
N VAL A 152 -1.30 19.41 -9.43
CA VAL A 152 -0.51 18.22 -9.05
C VAL A 152 -1.43 17.02 -8.84
N ILE A 153 -2.57 17.22 -8.16
CA ILE A 153 -3.56 16.15 -7.94
C ILE A 153 -4.01 15.55 -9.28
N ASN A 154 -4.39 16.39 -10.23
CA ASN A 154 -4.88 15.95 -11.53
C ASN A 154 -3.78 15.29 -12.38
N GLU A 155 -2.54 15.79 -12.34
CA GLU A 155 -1.44 15.11 -13.04
C GLU A 155 -1.09 13.76 -12.42
N ILE A 156 -1.08 13.64 -11.08
CA ILE A 156 -0.85 12.36 -10.41
C ILE A 156 -1.97 11.36 -10.69
N GLU A 157 -3.22 11.82 -10.71
CA GLU A 157 -4.39 11.02 -11.09
C GLU A 157 -4.25 10.47 -12.53
N LYS A 158 -3.92 11.36 -13.48
CA LYS A 158 -3.68 11.02 -14.87
C LYS A 158 -2.53 10.02 -15.00
N ILE A 159 -1.39 10.28 -14.36
CA ILE A 159 -0.24 9.37 -14.33
C ILE A 159 -0.68 7.99 -13.85
N ARG A 160 -1.45 7.90 -12.75
CA ARG A 160 -1.91 6.63 -12.20
C ARG A 160 -2.75 5.82 -13.19
N ILE A 161 -3.71 6.48 -13.85
CA ILE A 161 -4.58 5.85 -14.86
C ILE A 161 -3.76 5.42 -16.08
N GLU A 162 -2.84 6.25 -16.52
CA GLU A 162 -2.07 5.98 -17.73
C GLU A 162 -0.92 4.97 -17.52
N ILE A 163 -0.49 4.67 -16.29
CA ILE A 163 0.45 3.56 -16.03
C ILE A 163 -0.09 2.26 -16.61
N TYR A 164 -1.42 2.16 -16.77
CA TYR A 164 -2.05 1.03 -17.44
C TYR A 164 -1.72 0.92 -18.94
N ASN A 165 -1.33 2.03 -19.58
CA ASN A 165 -1.13 2.15 -21.03
C ASN A 165 0.35 2.13 -21.47
N GLY A 166 1.29 1.87 -20.56
CA GLY A 166 2.67 1.45 -20.91
C GLY A 166 3.75 2.53 -21.11
N ASN A 167 3.42 3.82 -21.27
CA ASN A 167 4.46 4.86 -21.34
C ASN A 167 4.90 5.32 -19.93
N LEU A 168 5.99 4.77 -19.39
CA LEU A 168 6.40 5.02 -18.00
C LEU A 168 7.44 6.14 -17.83
N ASP A 169 8.22 6.47 -18.87
CA ASP A 169 9.40 7.35 -18.73
C ASP A 169 9.02 8.79 -18.37
N TYR A 170 8.08 9.40 -19.11
CA TYR A 170 7.58 10.74 -18.80
C TYR A 170 7.01 10.82 -17.37
N LYS A 171 6.28 9.77 -16.96
CA LYS A 171 5.61 9.70 -15.65
C LYS A 171 6.61 9.60 -14.52
N LYS A 172 7.64 8.76 -14.69
CA LYS A 172 8.74 8.62 -13.74
C LYS A 172 9.53 9.92 -13.62
N LYS A 173 9.78 10.60 -14.75
CA LYS A 173 10.45 11.91 -14.78
C LYS A 173 9.65 12.93 -13.97
N TYR A 174 8.35 13.07 -14.24
CA TYR A 174 7.48 13.99 -13.51
C TYR A 174 7.51 13.73 -12.00
N LEU A 175 7.34 12.47 -11.55
CA LEU A 175 7.37 12.14 -10.12
C LEU A 175 8.71 12.51 -9.48
N THR A 176 9.81 12.23 -10.17
CA THR A 176 11.17 12.49 -9.67
C THR A 176 11.42 13.99 -9.57
N GLU A 177 11.08 14.76 -10.61
CA GLU A 177 11.21 16.22 -10.61
C GLU A 177 10.32 16.87 -9.55
N PHE A 178 9.08 16.38 -9.39
CA PHE A 178 8.20 16.82 -8.32
C PHE A 178 8.84 16.57 -6.95
N ALA A 179 9.33 15.36 -6.66
CA ALA A 179 9.97 15.08 -5.38
C ALA A 179 11.23 15.92 -5.13
N GLN A 180 12.05 16.15 -6.16
CA GLN A 180 13.24 17.01 -6.08
C GLN A 180 12.89 18.47 -5.84
N SER A 181 11.74 18.95 -6.35
CA SER A 181 11.23 20.29 -6.11
C SER A 181 10.79 20.53 -4.65
N GLN A 182 10.74 19.47 -3.83
CA GLN A 182 10.31 19.50 -2.43
C GLN A 182 11.44 19.10 -1.47
N PRO A 183 12.59 19.80 -1.46
CA PRO A 183 13.81 19.34 -0.77
C PRO A 183 13.65 19.17 0.76
N ASN A 184 12.69 19.87 1.36
CA ASN A 184 12.43 19.86 2.80
C ASN A 184 11.30 18.89 3.21
N LEU A 185 10.64 18.23 2.25
CA LEU A 185 9.49 17.37 2.50
C LEU A 185 9.78 15.97 1.97
N LYS A 186 9.31 14.95 2.70
CA LYS A 186 9.36 13.58 2.20
C LYS A 186 8.09 13.25 1.44
N VAL A 187 8.24 12.66 0.26
CA VAL A 187 7.12 12.28 -0.59
C VAL A 187 6.75 10.82 -0.30
N ILE A 188 5.53 10.61 0.16
CA ILE A 188 4.95 9.30 0.43
C ILE A 188 4.21 8.82 -0.81
N LEU A 189 4.47 7.59 -1.24
CA LEU A 189 3.67 6.92 -2.26
C LEU A 189 2.63 6.02 -1.57
N ALA A 190 1.38 6.41 -1.72
CA ALA A 190 0.22 5.73 -1.13
C ALA A 190 -0.60 4.98 -2.19
N CYS A 191 0.05 4.49 -3.26
CA CYS A 191 -0.59 3.81 -4.38
C CYS A 191 0.43 2.92 -5.10
N THR A 192 0.07 1.66 -5.35
CA THR A 192 0.97 0.68 -5.95
C THR A 192 1.40 1.04 -7.36
N GLU A 193 0.53 1.66 -8.16
CA GLU A 193 0.90 2.10 -9.50
C GLU A 193 2.03 3.13 -9.46
N LEU A 194 2.00 4.08 -8.52
CA LEU A 194 3.12 5.03 -8.33
C LEU A 194 4.38 4.32 -7.82
N SER A 195 4.24 3.30 -6.96
CA SER A 195 5.35 2.47 -6.47
C SER A 195 6.10 1.78 -7.62
N VAL A 196 5.39 1.34 -8.66
CA VAL A 196 5.99 0.75 -9.87
C VAL A 196 6.92 1.75 -10.57
N LEU A 197 6.49 3.01 -10.70
CA LEU A 197 7.30 4.06 -11.35
C LEU A 197 8.54 4.45 -10.54
N ALA A 198 8.38 4.52 -9.21
CA ALA A 198 9.44 4.96 -8.32
C ALA A 198 10.61 3.97 -8.26
N ASN A 199 10.39 2.69 -8.55
CA ASN A 199 11.42 1.64 -8.62
C ASN A 199 12.46 1.73 -7.50
N GLN A 200 12.01 1.81 -6.23
CA GLN A 200 12.87 1.89 -5.04
C GLN A 200 13.79 3.13 -4.99
N ASN A 201 13.43 4.22 -5.67
CA ASN A 201 14.14 5.50 -5.58
C ASN A 201 14.03 6.10 -4.17
N SER A 202 15.19 6.45 -3.58
CA SER A 202 15.31 6.95 -2.21
C SER A 202 14.65 8.32 -1.96
N LEU A 203 14.22 9.01 -3.01
CA LEU A 203 13.41 10.23 -2.89
C LEU A 203 12.03 9.97 -2.30
N PHE A 204 11.54 8.74 -2.38
CA PHE A 204 10.20 8.37 -1.96
C PHE A 204 10.21 7.43 -0.76
N ILE A 205 9.20 7.58 0.09
CA ILE A 205 8.83 6.58 1.09
C ILE A 205 7.60 5.85 0.56
N ASP A 206 7.80 4.63 0.08
CA ASP A 206 6.75 3.84 -0.55
C ASP A 206 6.07 2.89 0.45
N MET A 207 4.77 3.09 0.68
CA MET A 207 3.98 2.28 1.62
C MET A 207 3.93 0.81 1.21
N ALA A 208 3.89 0.51 -0.10
CA ALA A 208 3.91 -0.87 -0.58
C ALA A 208 5.24 -1.56 -0.25
N THR A 209 6.36 -0.88 -0.57
CA THR A 209 7.70 -1.38 -0.21
C THR A 209 7.87 -1.57 1.30
N LEU A 210 7.31 -0.68 2.15
CA LEU A 210 7.35 -0.86 3.60
C LEU A 210 6.63 -2.14 4.05
N GLN A 211 5.42 -2.39 3.54
CA GLN A 211 4.68 -3.63 3.84
C GLN A 211 5.45 -4.88 3.42
N ILE A 212 6.01 -4.85 2.20
CA ILE A 212 6.74 -6.00 1.64
C ILE A 212 8.01 -6.26 2.45
N LYS A 213 8.81 -5.24 2.75
CA LYS A 213 10.00 -5.38 3.60
C LYS A 213 9.65 -5.94 4.96
N LYS A 214 8.56 -5.46 5.58
CA LYS A 214 8.11 -5.96 6.87
C LYS A 214 7.75 -7.45 6.81
N ALA A 215 7.03 -7.86 5.77
CA ALA A 215 6.68 -9.26 5.57
C ALA A 215 7.93 -10.15 5.45
N ILE A 216 8.98 -9.69 4.78
CA ILE A 216 10.25 -10.41 4.64
C ILE A 216 11.07 -10.45 5.94
N GLU A 217 11.03 -9.40 6.76
CA GLU A 217 11.72 -9.39 8.07
C GLU A 217 11.22 -10.51 8.98
N ASN A 218 9.92 -10.80 8.92
CA ASN A 218 9.25 -11.77 9.79
C ASN A 218 9.37 -13.22 9.30
N LEU A 219 9.95 -13.43 8.10
CA LEU A 219 10.19 -14.73 7.46
C LEU A 219 11.64 -15.20 7.59
#